data_AF-A0A947ICI2-F1
#
_entry.id   AF-A0A947ICI2-F1
#
_cell.length_a   1.000
_cell.length_b   1.000
_cell.length_c   1.000
_cell.angle_alpha   90.00
_cell.angle_beta   90.00
_cell.angle_gamma   90.00
#
_symmetry.space_group_name_H-M   'P 1'
#
loop_
_entity.id
_entity.type
_entity.pdbx_description
1 polymer ?
#
loop_
_entity_poly.entity_id
_entity_poly.type
_entity_poly.pdbx_seq_one_letter_code
_entity_poly.pdbx_strand_id
1 'polypeptide(L)'
;GLKGDPSDNIPGVAGVGEKTAIKLISEFGSLESLYEEIKKETQKAKGIKPKLRETLVQSKEQAFLSKMLVTIKQDVPIDFNLKKCQWKDYDRNKVIKIFVNLSFKSLISRLPGAEIEKQMKSGVPKIGDNLTIW
;
A
#
# COMPACT_ATOMS: atom_id res chain seq x y z
N GLY A 1 -0.73 11.06 12.17
CA GLY A 1 -2.09 11.25 11.68
C GLY A 1 -3.02 11.24 12.86
N LEU A 2 -4.21 11.84 12.69
CA LEU A 2 -5.20 11.97 13.76
C LEU A 2 -5.99 10.68 13.98
N LYS A 3 -6.45 10.02 12.90
CA LYS A 3 -7.30 8.81 12.96
C LYS A 3 -6.55 7.55 13.40
N GLY A 4 -5.28 7.42 13.01
CA GLY A 4 -4.56 6.15 13.08
C GLY A 4 -4.94 5.18 11.96
N ASP A 5 -4.26 4.03 11.92
CA ASP A 5 -4.50 2.90 11.03
C ASP A 5 -4.21 1.58 11.79
N PRO A 6 -5.26 0.85 12.23
CA PRO A 6 -5.10 -0.41 12.95
C PRO A 6 -4.43 -1.52 12.13
N SER A 7 -4.57 -1.52 10.80
CA SER A 7 -3.98 -2.58 9.95
C SER A 7 -2.46 -2.52 9.98
N ASP A 8 -1.92 -1.30 10.10
CA ASP A 8 -0.49 -1.01 10.13
C ASP A 8 0.04 -0.72 11.55
N ASN A 9 -0.74 -1.03 12.59
CA ASN A 9 -0.44 -0.73 14.00
C ASN A 9 -0.11 0.74 14.27
N ILE A 10 -0.75 1.66 13.55
CA ILE A 10 -0.57 3.11 13.73
C ILE A 10 -1.68 3.62 14.66
N PRO A 11 -1.36 4.09 15.86
CA PRO A 11 -2.39 4.29 16.89
C PRO A 11 -3.22 5.58 16.72
N GLY A 12 -2.68 6.65 16.12
CA GLY A 12 -3.39 7.93 15.98
C GLY A 12 -3.66 8.63 17.32
N VAL A 13 -4.68 9.49 17.38
CA VAL A 13 -5.12 10.19 18.60
C VAL A 13 -6.37 9.50 19.15
N ALA A 14 -6.33 9.10 20.43
CA ALA A 14 -7.44 8.41 21.07
C ALA A 14 -8.74 9.23 20.98
N GLY A 15 -9.85 8.57 20.61
CA GLY A 15 -11.16 9.22 20.47
C GLY A 15 -11.32 10.11 19.22
N VAL A 16 -10.30 10.23 18.37
CA VAL A 16 -10.39 10.95 17.10
C VAL A 16 -10.63 9.95 15.96
N GLY A 17 -11.91 9.75 15.63
CA GLY A 17 -12.31 8.97 14.46
C GLY A 17 -12.19 9.76 13.15
N GLU A 18 -12.49 9.09 12.04
CA GLU A 18 -12.39 9.63 10.67
C GLU A 18 -13.13 10.97 10.48
N LYS A 19 -14.40 11.05 10.91
CA LYS A 19 -15.21 12.27 10.77
C LYS A 19 -14.57 13.46 11.49
N THR A 20 -14.05 13.22 12.70
CA THR A 20 -13.39 14.26 13.50
C THR A 20 -12.05 14.65 12.89
N ALA A 21 -11.26 13.69 12.42
CA ALA A 21 -9.99 13.94 11.75
C ALA A 21 -10.19 14.79 10.48
N ILE A 22 -11.16 14.43 9.63
CA ILE A 22 -11.51 15.19 8.43
C ILE A 22 -11.93 16.61 8.81
N LYS A 23 -12.85 16.77 9.77
CA LYS A 23 -13.29 18.09 10.23
C LYS A 23 -12.11 18.97 10.68
N LEU A 24 -11.23 18.42 11.51
CA LEU A 24 -10.06 19.15 12.01
C LEU A 24 -9.10 19.54 10.89
N ILE A 25 -8.82 18.64 9.94
CA ILE A 25 -7.92 18.98 8.82
C ILE A 25 -8.58 19.96 7.85
N SER A 26 -9.87 19.83 7.56
CA SER A 26 -10.60 20.77 6.70
C SER A 26 -10.67 22.17 7.33
N GLU A 27 -10.85 22.26 8.64
CA GLU A 27 -10.87 23.55 9.34
C GLU A 27 -9.47 24.14 9.44
N PHE A 28 -8.47 23.38 9.90
CA PHE A 28 -7.13 23.90 10.26
C PHE A 28 -6.10 23.79 9.13
N GLY A 29 -6.40 23.08 8.05
CA GLY A 29 -5.56 22.91 6.87
C GLY A 29 -4.50 21.81 7.01
N SER A 30 -3.78 21.77 8.14
CA SER A 30 -2.76 20.75 8.40
C SER A 30 -2.68 20.38 9.88
N LEU A 31 -1.98 19.28 10.17
CA LEU A 31 -1.70 18.85 11.54
C LEU A 31 -0.85 19.90 12.27
N GLU A 32 0.17 20.44 11.59
CA GLU A 32 1.04 21.49 12.09
C GLU A 32 0.25 22.74 12.44
N SER A 33 -0.59 23.20 11.52
CA SER A 33 -1.44 24.39 11.69
C SER A 33 -2.41 24.22 12.86
N LEU A 34 -3.05 23.04 12.98
CA LEU A 34 -3.91 22.71 14.12
C LEU A 34 -3.19 22.92 15.46
N TYR A 35 -1.99 22.36 15.62
CA TYR A 35 -1.24 22.48 16.88
C TYR A 35 -0.67 23.88 17.13
N GLU A 36 -0.30 24.62 16.08
CA GLU A 36 0.11 26.01 16.19
C GLU A 36 -1.05 26.92 16.60
N GLU A 37 -2.24 26.73 16.04
CA GLU A 37 -3.45 27.46 16.43
C GLU A 37 -3.87 27.14 17.87
N ILE A 38 -3.76 25.87 18.30
CA ILE A 38 -3.98 25.47 19.71
C ILE A 38 -2.99 26.18 20.64
N LYS A 39 -1.70 26.23 20.28
CA LYS A 39 -0.65 26.90 21.06
C LYS A 39 -0.87 28.42 21.16
N LYS A 40 -1.37 29.05 20.09
CA LYS A 40 -1.68 30.49 20.03
C LYS A 40 -3.04 30.86 20.62
N GLU A 41 -3.84 29.86 21.05
CA GLU A 41 -5.20 30.04 21.55
C GLU A 41 -6.11 30.87 20.64
N THR A 42 -6.05 30.63 19.33
CA THR A 42 -6.89 31.34 18.35
C THR A 42 -8.38 31.09 18.64
N GLN A 43 -9.26 31.99 18.16
CA GLN A 43 -10.71 31.81 18.31
C GLN A 43 -11.20 30.49 17.70
N LYS A 44 -10.60 30.10 16.59
CA LYS A 44 -10.86 28.84 15.91
C LYS A 44 -10.43 27.63 16.75
N ALA A 45 -9.25 27.66 17.38
CA ALA A 45 -8.83 26.64 18.34
C ALA A 45 -9.71 26.61 19.61
N LYS A 46 -10.23 27.75 20.07
CA LYS A 46 -11.20 27.84 21.18
C LYS A 46 -12.56 27.22 20.84
N GLY A 47 -12.90 27.13 19.56
CA GLY A 47 -14.09 26.42 19.06
C GLY A 47 -14.00 24.88 19.16
N ILE A 48 -12.81 24.32 19.41
CA ILE A 48 -12.64 22.88 19.65
C ILE A 48 -13.22 22.53 21.01
N LYS A 49 -14.05 21.46 21.07
CA LYS A 49 -14.63 20.96 22.32
C LYS A 49 -13.54 20.75 23.40
N PRO A 50 -13.73 21.20 24.65
CA PRO A 50 -12.69 21.18 25.69
C PRO A 50 -12.01 19.81 25.86
N LYS A 51 -12.80 18.73 25.98
CA LYS A 51 -12.28 17.36 26.12
C LYS A 51 -11.44 16.91 24.91
N LEU A 52 -11.87 17.25 23.69
CA LEU A 52 -11.11 16.94 22.49
C LEU A 52 -9.81 17.74 22.42
N ARG A 53 -9.84 19.02 22.82
CA ARG A 53 -8.65 19.87 22.89
C ARG A 53 -7.62 19.29 23.86
N GLU A 54 -8.06 18.86 25.05
CA GLU A 54 -7.21 18.21 26.03
C GLU A 54 -6.55 16.95 25.48
N THR A 55 -7.33 16.05 24.86
CA THR A 55 -6.81 14.82 24.25
C THR A 55 -5.82 15.11 23.12
N LEU A 56 -6.09 16.12 22.28
CA LEU A 56 -5.16 16.55 21.23
C LEU A 56 -3.84 17.04 21.83
N VAL A 57 -3.87 17.87 22.88
CA VAL A 57 -2.67 18.38 23.54
C VAL A 57 -1.85 17.25 24.17
N GLN A 58 -2.51 16.32 24.90
CA GLN A 58 -1.86 15.17 25.52
C GLN A 58 -1.26 14.20 24.49
N SER A 59 -1.93 14.01 23.35
CA SER A 59 -1.50 13.08 22.30
C SER A 59 -0.70 13.73 21.16
N LYS A 60 -0.16 14.95 21.37
CA LYS A 60 0.52 15.71 20.32
C LYS A 60 1.64 14.90 19.67
N GLU A 61 2.55 14.38 20.47
CA GLU A 61 3.71 13.60 20.00
C GLU A 61 3.27 12.38 19.21
N GLN A 62 2.26 11.66 19.71
CA GLN A 62 1.70 10.49 19.04
C GLN A 62 1.04 10.83 17.69
N ALA A 63 0.39 11.99 17.59
CA ALA A 63 -0.19 12.46 16.33
C ALA A 63 0.89 12.75 15.28
N PHE A 64 2.00 13.38 15.69
CA PHE A 64 3.15 13.66 14.82
C PHE A 64 3.92 12.38 14.44
N LEU A 65 4.19 11.50 15.40
CA LEU A 65 4.77 10.17 15.15
C LEU A 65 3.93 9.40 14.13
N SER A 66 2.62 9.31 14.37
CA SER A 66 1.71 8.65 13.44
C SER A 66 1.66 9.33 12.07
N LYS A 67 2.09 10.60 11.94
CA LYS A 67 2.13 11.31 10.64
C LYS A 67 3.41 10.93 9.91
N MET A 68 4.52 10.90 10.64
CA MET A 68 5.81 10.45 10.13
C MET A 68 5.71 9.01 9.61
N LEU A 69 5.11 8.09 10.37
CA LEU A 69 5.01 6.68 10.00
C LEU A 69 4.23 6.42 8.70
N VAL A 70 3.19 7.21 8.42
CA VAL A 70 2.40 7.10 7.17
C VAL A 70 2.99 7.89 6.01
N THR A 71 3.99 8.73 6.26
CA THR A 71 4.57 9.56 5.21
C THR A 71 5.48 8.70 4.36
N ILE A 72 5.11 8.51 3.09
CA ILE A 72 5.92 7.77 2.12
C ILE A 72 7.24 8.52 1.93
N LYS A 73 8.36 7.83 2.21
CA LYS A 73 9.68 8.34 1.93
C LYS A 73 9.98 8.22 0.43
N GLN A 74 10.09 9.36 -0.25
CA GLN A 74 10.28 9.42 -1.71
C GLN A 74 11.74 9.57 -2.14
N ASP A 75 12.62 9.90 -1.20
CA ASP A 75 14.05 10.17 -1.40
C ASP A 75 14.93 8.98 -0.97
N VAL A 76 14.45 7.76 -1.18
CA VAL A 76 15.22 6.55 -0.85
C VAL A 76 16.34 6.37 -1.89
N PRO A 77 17.63 6.30 -1.48
CA PRO A 77 18.74 6.18 -2.40
C PRO A 77 18.83 4.76 -2.95
N ILE A 78 18.05 4.46 -3.99
CA ILE A 78 18.06 3.18 -4.70
C ILE A 78 18.69 3.33 -6.10
N ASP A 79 19.57 2.40 -6.46
CA ASP A 79 20.04 2.24 -7.84
C ASP A 79 18.97 1.49 -8.65
N PHE A 80 18.00 2.24 -9.18
CA PHE A 80 16.86 1.70 -9.90
C PHE A 80 16.99 1.89 -11.41
N ASN A 81 16.94 0.79 -12.16
CA ASN A 81 16.90 0.81 -13.62
C ASN A 81 15.70 0.01 -14.13
N LEU A 82 14.67 0.72 -14.59
CA LEU A 82 13.42 0.14 -15.08
C LEU A 82 13.64 -0.88 -16.21
N LYS A 83 14.66 -0.70 -17.07
CA LYS A 83 14.96 -1.64 -18.16
C LYS A 83 15.40 -3.01 -17.64
N LYS A 84 16.07 -3.07 -16.48
CA LYS A 84 16.47 -4.34 -15.85
C LYS A 84 15.27 -5.11 -15.29
N CYS A 85 14.15 -4.43 -15.03
CA CYS A 85 12.91 -5.02 -14.50
C CYS A 85 11.97 -5.54 -15.59
N GLN A 86 12.32 -5.42 -16.87
CA GLN A 86 11.50 -5.96 -17.95
C GLN A 86 11.39 -7.47 -17.84
N TRP A 87 10.16 -7.98 -17.99
CA TRP A 87 9.90 -9.40 -18.04
C TRP A 87 10.65 -10.05 -19.21
N LYS A 88 11.21 -11.23 -18.98
CA LYS A 88 11.93 -12.03 -19.97
C LYS A 88 11.34 -13.44 -19.98
N ASP A 89 11.79 -14.25 -20.92
CA ASP A 89 11.49 -15.68 -20.89
C ASP A 89 12.04 -16.37 -19.64
N TYR A 90 11.40 -17.48 -19.30
CA TYR A 90 11.77 -18.32 -18.18
C TYR A 90 11.79 -19.80 -18.58
N ASP A 91 12.61 -20.58 -17.87
CA ASP A 91 12.64 -22.04 -18.03
C ASP A 91 11.44 -22.66 -17.29
N ARG A 92 10.41 -23.04 -18.05
CA ARG A 92 9.18 -23.63 -17.51
C ARG A 92 9.44 -24.89 -16.68
N ASN A 93 10.41 -25.74 -17.07
CA ASN A 93 10.72 -26.96 -16.33
C ASN A 93 11.34 -26.66 -14.97
N LYS A 94 12.20 -25.63 -14.88
CA LYS A 94 12.73 -25.17 -13.59
C LYS A 94 11.62 -24.64 -12.67
N VAL A 95 10.67 -23.88 -13.21
CA VAL A 95 9.51 -23.38 -12.44
C VAL A 95 8.62 -24.53 -11.96
N ILE A 96 8.32 -25.51 -12.82
CA ILE A 96 7.55 -26.70 -12.43
C ILE A 96 8.21 -27.47 -11.30
N LYS A 97 9.54 -27.67 -11.37
CA LYS A 97 10.28 -28.35 -10.30
C LYS A 97 10.13 -27.62 -8.96
N ILE A 98 10.25 -26.29 -8.96
CA ILE A 98 10.03 -25.47 -7.75
C ILE A 98 8.59 -25.62 -7.25
N PHE A 99 7.59 -25.56 -8.14
CA PHE A 99 6.18 -25.67 -7.74
C PHE A 99 5.85 -27.06 -7.19
N VAL A 100 6.42 -28.13 -7.75
CA VAL A 100 6.28 -29.49 -7.20
C VAL A 100 6.90 -29.58 -5.81
N ASN A 101 8.12 -29.06 -5.62
CA ASN A 101 8.80 -29.05 -4.32
C ASN A 101 8.01 -28.25 -3.26
N LEU A 102 7.38 -27.14 -3.66
CA LEU A 102 6.50 -26.34 -2.80
C LEU A 102 5.06 -26.88 -2.71
N SER A 103 4.77 -28.03 -3.34
CA SER A 103 3.44 -28.63 -3.41
C SER A 103 2.34 -27.75 -4.04
N PHE A 104 2.72 -26.76 -4.86
CA PHE A 104 1.83 -25.87 -5.61
C PHE A 104 1.29 -26.49 -6.91
N LYS A 105 0.69 -27.69 -6.80
CA LYS A 105 0.24 -28.48 -7.96
C LYS A 105 -0.79 -27.74 -8.83
N SER A 106 -1.68 -26.95 -8.22
CA SER A 106 -2.72 -26.19 -8.94
C SER A 106 -2.18 -25.01 -9.76
N LEU A 107 -0.98 -24.50 -9.44
CA LEU A 107 -0.38 -23.37 -10.16
C LEU A 107 0.36 -23.82 -11.43
N ILE A 108 0.75 -25.09 -11.54
CA ILE A 108 1.47 -25.63 -12.69
C ILE A 108 0.64 -25.52 -13.98
N SER A 109 -0.67 -25.77 -13.89
CA SER A 109 -1.59 -25.67 -15.03
C SER A 109 -1.81 -24.24 -15.51
N ARG A 110 -1.49 -23.24 -14.67
CA ARG A 110 -1.61 -21.81 -14.99
C ARG A 110 -0.35 -21.25 -15.65
N LEU A 111 0.73 -22.04 -15.75
CA LEU A 111 1.93 -21.61 -16.44
C LEU A 111 1.66 -21.52 -17.95
N PRO A 112 2.00 -20.39 -18.60
CA PRO A 112 2.02 -20.27 -20.05
C PRO A 112 2.64 -21.50 -20.74
N GLY A 113 2.06 -21.91 -21.88
CA GLY A 113 2.50 -23.08 -22.64
C GLY A 113 1.93 -24.44 -22.18
N ALA A 114 1.12 -24.48 -21.10
CA ALA A 114 0.47 -25.72 -20.64
C ALA A 114 -0.46 -26.36 -21.69
N GLU A 115 -1.10 -25.56 -22.53
CA GLU A 115 -2.01 -26.03 -23.59
C GLU A 115 -1.24 -26.59 -24.81
N ILE A 116 -0.08 -25.99 -25.13
CA ILE A 116 0.78 -26.40 -26.25
C ILE A 116 1.33 -27.81 -26.00
N GLU A 117 1.80 -28.11 -24.78
CA GLU A 117 2.26 -29.47 -24.41
C GLU A 117 1.14 -30.51 -24.47
N LYS A 118 -0.09 -30.12 -24.14
CA LYS A 118 -1.25 -31.01 -24.18
C LYS A 118 -1.64 -31.35 -25.61
N GLN A 119 -1.56 -30.38 -26.52
CA GLN A 119 -1.83 -30.55 -27.96
C GLN A 119 -0.72 -31.34 -28.67
N MET A 120 0.55 -31.10 -28.34
CA MET A 120 1.69 -31.86 -28.86
C MET A 120 1.65 -33.34 -28.45
N LYS A 121 1.17 -33.65 -27.24
CA LYS A 121 1.00 -35.05 -26.77
C LYS A 121 -0.23 -35.75 -27.35
N SER A 122 -1.22 -35.02 -27.86
CA SER A 122 -2.41 -35.60 -28.51
C SER A 122 -2.28 -35.85 -30.01
N GLY A 123 -1.12 -35.56 -30.62
CA GLY A 123 -0.82 -35.93 -32.01
C GLY A 123 -1.60 -35.19 -33.10
N VAL A 124 -2.32 -34.11 -32.79
CA VAL A 124 -3.08 -33.33 -33.78
C VAL A 124 -2.48 -31.94 -33.93
N PRO A 125 -1.74 -31.64 -35.00
CA PRO A 125 -1.33 -30.27 -35.30
C PRO A 125 -2.48 -29.56 -36.03
N LYS A 126 -3.02 -28.50 -35.44
CA LYS A 126 -3.75 -27.48 -36.20
C LYS A 126 -2.83 -26.28 -36.39
N ILE A 127 -2.20 -26.23 -37.56
CA ILE A 127 -1.63 -24.98 -38.07
C ILE A 127 -2.83 -24.16 -38.54
N GLY A 128 -3.13 -23.10 -37.80
CA GLY A 128 -4.11 -22.09 -38.15
C GLY A 128 -3.51 -20.74 -37.81
N ASP A 129 -3.34 -19.93 -38.84
CA ASP A 129 -2.63 -18.65 -38.85
C ASP A 129 -3.16 -17.64 -37.82
N ASN A 130 -2.27 -16.73 -37.42
CA ASN A 130 -2.41 -15.63 -36.46
C ASN A 130 -2.22 -15.97 -34.98
N LEU A 131 -0.95 -16.09 -34.57
CA LEU A 131 -0.51 -15.55 -33.28
C LEU A 131 0.50 -14.45 -33.54
N THR A 132 0.00 -13.21 -33.60
CA THR A 132 0.81 -12.02 -33.36
C THR A 132 1.27 -12.12 -31.91
N ILE A 133 2.50 -12.59 -31.72
CA ILE A 133 3.29 -12.32 -30.52
C ILE A 133 3.76 -10.88 -30.70
N TRP A 134 3.36 -9.99 -29.78
CA TRP A 134 3.56 -8.53 -29.78
C TRP A 134 4.71 -7.99 -30.65
#